data_AF-A0A0G4LI03-F1
#
_entry.id   AF-A0A0G4LI03-F1
#
_cell.length_a   1.000
_cell.length_b   1.000
_cell.length_c   1.000
_cell.angle_alpha   90.00
_cell.angle_beta   90.00
_cell.angle_gamma   90.00
#
_symmetry.space_group_name_H-M   'P 1'
#
loop_
_entity.id
_entity.type
_entity.pdbx_description
1 polymer ?
#
loop_
_entity_poly.entity_id
_entity_poly.type
_entity_poly.pdbx_seq_one_letter_code
_entity_poly.pdbx_strand_id
1 'polypeptide(L)'
;MALYTDDDYLTTPGAAPEAIERIRLYGNSVARYGKSPYIYPLYGLGELPQGFARLSAIYGGTYMLNTQIDEILYEDGKASGIKATMTGADEMKFETKAKTILGDPSYFPNKVKVVGQVLRAICILKHPLSGTNDADSAQLIIPQSQVGRKN
;
A
#
# COMPACT_ATOMS: atom_id res chain seq x y z
N MET A 1 -4.08 -19.44 -9.49
CA MET A 1 -3.79 -18.28 -10.37
C MET A 1 -2.55 -17.60 -9.82
N ALA A 2 -1.59 -17.18 -10.66
CA ALA A 2 -0.31 -16.61 -10.19
C ALA A 2 -0.33 -15.06 -10.06
N LEU A 3 -1.29 -14.39 -10.70
CA LEU A 3 -1.55 -12.95 -10.59
C LEU A 3 -0.33 -12.05 -10.90
N TYR A 4 0.47 -12.41 -11.90
CA TYR A 4 1.54 -11.53 -12.41
C TYR A 4 0.94 -10.31 -13.15
N THR A 5 1.69 -9.21 -13.14
CA THR A 5 1.34 -7.95 -13.82
C THR A 5 1.59 -8.00 -15.33
N ASP A 6 2.49 -8.88 -15.75
CA ASP A 6 3.00 -9.07 -17.10
C ASP A 6 3.29 -10.56 -17.33
N ASP A 7 3.73 -10.90 -18.54
CA ASP A 7 4.04 -12.26 -18.97
C ASP A 7 5.55 -12.59 -18.85
N ASP A 8 6.35 -11.71 -18.24
CA ASP A 8 7.80 -11.86 -18.15
C ASP A 8 8.20 -13.10 -17.33
N TYR A 9 7.34 -13.50 -16.38
CA TYR A 9 7.51 -14.72 -15.59
C TYR A 9 7.59 -16.00 -16.43
N LEU A 10 7.10 -16.00 -17.67
CA LEU A 10 7.17 -17.16 -18.58
C LEU A 10 8.58 -17.38 -19.15
N THR A 11 9.34 -16.30 -19.34
CA THR A 11 10.65 -16.35 -20.01
C THR A 11 11.81 -16.16 -19.03
N THR A 12 11.54 -15.67 -17.83
CA THR A 12 12.55 -15.42 -16.79
C THR A 12 13.11 -16.75 -16.25
N PRO A 13 14.42 -17.02 -16.42
CA PRO A 13 15.04 -18.23 -15.90
C PRO A 13 14.93 -18.29 -14.38
N GLY A 14 14.45 -19.40 -13.83
CA GLY A 14 14.32 -19.60 -12.39
C GLY A 14 13.07 -18.98 -11.73
N ALA A 15 12.14 -18.39 -12.50
CA ALA A 15 10.89 -17.85 -11.95
C ALA A 15 9.82 -18.92 -11.64
N ALA A 16 10.01 -20.16 -12.11
CA ALA A 16 9.03 -21.24 -11.96
C ALA A 16 8.68 -21.58 -10.50
N PRO A 17 9.63 -21.67 -9.54
CA PRO A 17 9.30 -21.91 -8.13
C PRO A 17 8.42 -20.82 -7.53
N GLU A 18 8.69 -19.55 -7.84
CA GLU A 18 7.88 -18.42 -7.36
C GLU A 18 6.47 -18.46 -7.94
N ALA A 19 6.33 -18.76 -9.24
CA ALA A 19 5.03 -18.90 -9.87
C ALA A 19 4.20 -20.03 -9.24
N ILE A 20 4.84 -21.18 -8.92
CA ILE A 20 4.19 -22.30 -8.23
C ILE A 20 3.75 -21.88 -6.83
N GLU A 21 4.59 -21.15 -6.09
CA GLU A 21 4.24 -20.66 -4.75
C GLU A 21 3.04 -19.71 -4.77
N ARG A 22 3.01 -18.76 -5.71
CA ARG A 22 1.86 -17.85 -5.89
C ARG A 22 0.57 -18.61 -6.23
N ILE A 23 0.66 -19.63 -7.10
CA ILE A 23 -0.48 -20.48 -7.43
C ILE A 23 -0.97 -21.26 -6.21
N ARG A 24 -0.05 -21.81 -5.41
CA ARG A 24 -0.37 -22.50 -4.16
C ARG A 24 -1.00 -21.56 -3.15
N LEU A 25 -0.46 -20.35 -2.99
CA LEU A 25 -1.01 -19.32 -2.14
C LEU A 25 -2.46 -19.00 -2.52
N TYR A 26 -2.75 -18.80 -3.81
CA TYR A 26 -4.10 -18.60 -4.30
C TYR A 26 -5.02 -19.76 -3.91
N GLY A 27 -4.60 -21.00 -4.18
CA GLY A 27 -5.38 -22.20 -3.85
C GLY A 27 -5.66 -22.33 -2.35
N ASN A 28 -4.64 -22.13 -1.52
CA ASN A 28 -4.74 -22.19 -0.07
C ASN A 28 -5.67 -21.09 0.48
N SER A 29 -5.61 -19.89 -0.08
CA SER A 29 -6.48 -18.77 0.31
C SER A 29 -7.94 -19.05 -0.05
N VAL A 30 -8.22 -19.58 -1.25
CA VAL A 30 -9.58 -20.01 -1.63
C VAL A 30 -10.07 -21.11 -0.69
N ALA A 31 -9.23 -22.10 -0.39
CA ALA A 31 -9.61 -23.23 0.46
C ALA A 31 -9.98 -22.82 1.90
N ARG A 32 -9.47 -21.68 2.38
CA ARG A 32 -9.71 -21.20 3.75
C ARG A 32 -11.14 -20.70 3.98
N TYR A 33 -11.74 -19.99 3.02
CA TYR A 33 -13.08 -19.38 3.17
C TYR A 33 -14.06 -19.74 2.03
N GLY A 34 -13.63 -20.52 1.04
CA GLY A 34 -14.46 -21.19 0.03
C GLY A 34 -14.96 -20.32 -1.12
N LYS A 35 -15.20 -19.02 -0.92
CA LYS A 35 -15.78 -18.15 -1.96
C LYS A 35 -14.75 -17.49 -2.87
N SER A 36 -13.69 -16.93 -2.30
CA SER A 36 -12.63 -16.21 -3.01
C SER A 36 -11.35 -16.26 -2.16
N PRO A 37 -10.17 -15.97 -2.74
CA PRO A 37 -8.92 -15.88 -1.98
C PRO A 37 -8.76 -14.56 -1.22
N TYR A 38 -9.77 -13.68 -1.24
CA TYR A 38 -9.66 -12.31 -0.76
C TYR A 38 -10.59 -12.05 0.43
N ILE A 39 -10.13 -11.14 1.28
CA ILE A 39 -10.92 -10.56 2.35
C ILE A 39 -10.81 -9.04 2.24
N TYR A 40 -11.86 -8.34 2.64
CA TYR A 40 -11.88 -6.89 2.70
C TYR A 40 -12.39 -6.47 4.08
N PRO A 41 -11.67 -5.59 4.80
CA PRO A 41 -12.11 -5.12 6.11
C PRO A 41 -13.42 -4.33 5.98
N LEU A 42 -14.34 -4.56 6.90
CA LEU A 42 -15.49 -3.67 7.07
C LEU A 42 -14.98 -2.26 7.36
N TYR A 43 -15.66 -1.24 6.81
CA TYR A 43 -15.25 0.18 6.85
C TYR A 43 -14.02 0.55 5.99
N GLY A 44 -13.44 -0.43 5.29
CA GLY A 44 -12.42 -0.19 4.27
C GLY A 44 -10.99 -0.26 4.76
N LEU A 45 -10.04 -0.06 3.84
CA LEU A 45 -8.61 -0.26 4.09
C LEU A 45 -8.01 0.71 5.11
N GLY A 46 -8.70 1.81 5.43
CA GLY A 46 -8.28 2.79 6.45
C GLY A 46 -8.20 2.21 7.87
N GLU A 47 -8.93 1.12 8.14
CA GLU A 47 -8.89 0.45 9.44
C GLU A 47 -7.56 -0.25 9.72
N LEU A 48 -6.84 -0.68 8.67
CA LEU A 48 -5.55 -1.36 8.82
C LEU A 48 -4.48 -0.42 9.41
N PRO A 49 -4.18 0.77 8.83
CA PRO A 49 -3.29 1.74 9.44
C PRO A 49 -3.71 2.15 10.86
N GLN A 50 -5.00 2.36 11.09
CA GLN A 50 -5.51 2.75 12.41
C GLN A 50 -5.28 1.65 13.46
N GLY A 51 -5.51 0.38 13.10
CA GLY A 51 -5.25 -0.77 13.97
C GLY A 51 -3.78 -0.89 14.37
N PHE A 52 -2.85 -0.73 13.42
CA PHE A 52 -1.41 -0.73 13.71
C PHE A 52 -0.98 0.50 14.51
N ALA A 53 -1.55 1.68 14.24
CA ALA A 53 -1.27 2.89 15.01
C ALA A 53 -1.67 2.71 16.48
N ARG A 54 -2.88 2.17 16.71
CA ARG A 54 -3.34 1.82 18.05
C ARG A 54 -2.45 0.79 18.72
N LEU A 55 -2.04 -0.26 18.02
CA LEU A 55 -1.13 -1.27 18.55
C LEU A 55 0.17 -0.61 19.04
N SER A 56 0.79 0.24 18.22
CA SER A 56 2.01 0.94 18.61
C SER A 56 1.80 1.92 19.77
N ALA A 57 0.65 2.58 19.88
CA ALA A 57 0.33 3.44 21.01
C ALA A 57 0.25 2.66 22.34
N ILE A 58 -0.30 1.44 22.31
CA ILE A 58 -0.32 0.54 23.49
C ILE A 58 1.11 0.23 23.96
N TYR A 59 2.06 0.10 23.04
CA TYR A 59 3.47 -0.13 23.34
C TYR A 59 4.28 1.17 23.59
N GLY A 60 3.60 2.32 23.78
CA GLY A 60 4.24 3.58 24.13
C GLY A 60 4.62 4.48 22.94
N GLY A 61 4.11 4.20 21.75
CA GLY A 61 4.25 5.08 20.60
C GLY A 61 3.38 6.34 20.72
N THR A 62 3.98 7.51 20.51
CA THR A 62 3.25 8.79 20.48
C THR A 62 2.94 9.17 19.04
N TYR A 63 1.67 9.53 18.78
CA TYR A 63 1.19 9.94 17.47
C TYR A 63 0.91 11.43 17.43
N MET A 64 1.32 12.06 16.33
CA MET A 64 1.03 13.46 16.05
C MET A 64 0.43 13.55 14.65
N LEU A 65 -0.78 14.10 14.55
CA LEU A 65 -1.49 14.37 13.30
C LEU A 65 -1.49 15.88 13.06
N ASN A 66 -1.69 16.29 11.80
CA ASN A 66 -1.58 17.69 11.37
C ASN A 66 -0.22 18.33 11.71
N THR A 67 0.83 17.52 11.72
CA THR A 67 2.20 17.98 11.90
C THR A 67 2.93 17.89 10.59
N GLN A 68 3.36 19.05 10.07
CA GLN A 68 4.16 19.14 8.86
C GLN A 68 5.65 19.02 9.22
N ILE A 69 6.38 18.20 8.46
CA ILE A 69 7.84 18.09 8.61
C ILE A 69 8.49 19.17 7.76
N ASP A 70 9.19 20.10 8.40
CA ASP A 70 9.85 21.23 7.72
C ASP A 70 11.22 20.82 7.18
N GLU A 71 12.00 20.10 8.00
CA GLU A 71 13.37 19.73 7.67
C GLU A 71 13.77 18.42 8.36
N ILE A 72 14.56 17.61 7.67
CA ILE A 72 15.21 16.42 8.25
C ILE A 72 16.66 16.80 8.54
N LEU A 73 17.06 16.67 9.80
CA LEU A 73 18.40 16.99 10.25
C LEU A 73 19.37 15.85 9.89
N TYR A 74 20.54 16.22 9.38
CA TYR A 74 21.60 15.28 9.04
C TYR A 74 22.88 15.65 9.78
N GLU A 75 23.46 14.70 10.51
CA GLU A 75 24.78 14.79 11.14
C GLU A 75 25.67 13.72 10.48
N ASP A 76 26.84 14.11 9.95
CA ASP A 76 27.80 13.22 9.27
C ASP A 76 27.18 12.35 8.16
N GLY A 77 26.23 12.91 7.42
CA GLY A 77 25.50 12.20 6.34
C GLY A 77 24.46 11.19 6.84
N LYS A 78 24.24 11.07 8.16
CA LYS A 78 23.19 10.24 8.76
C LYS A 78 22.05 11.11 9.28
N ALA A 79 20.82 10.65 9.11
CA ALA A 79 19.67 11.37 9.62
C ALA A 79 19.65 11.29 11.16
N SER A 80 19.66 12.44 11.83
CA SER A 80 19.80 12.57 13.29
C SER A 80 18.53 13.11 13.96
N GLY A 81 17.59 13.64 13.18
CA GLY A 81 16.34 14.18 13.71
C GLY A 81 15.44 14.82 12.66
N ILE A 82 14.35 15.42 13.14
CA ILE A 82 13.38 16.17 12.33
C ILE A 82 13.05 17.50 13.02
N LYS A 83 12.79 18.52 12.21
CA LYS A 83 12.09 19.74 12.61
C LYS A 83 10.67 19.67 12.07
N ALA A 84 9.70 19.92 12.92
CA ALA A 84 8.31 19.79 12.57
C ALA A 84 7.47 20.93 13.16
N THR A 85 6.47 21.36 12.40
CA THR A 85 5.49 22.36 12.80
C THR A 85 4.13 21.68 12.94
N MET A 86 3.56 21.72 14.15
CA MET A 86 2.19 21.26 14.38
C MET A 86 1.21 22.39 14.02
N THR A 87 0.32 22.11 13.08
CA THR A 87 -0.78 23.00 12.70
C THR A 87 -2.05 22.59 13.43
N GLY A 88 -2.54 23.47 14.32
CA GLY A 88 -3.67 23.21 15.22
C GLY A 88 -4.24 24.50 15.81
N ALA A 89 -4.63 24.50 17.08
CA ALA A 89 -5.12 25.70 17.77
C ALA A 89 -4.04 26.78 17.93
N ASP A 90 -2.77 26.37 18.08
CA ASP A 90 -1.59 27.22 18.08
C ASP A 90 -0.50 26.57 17.22
N GLU A 91 0.24 27.37 16.44
CA GLU A 91 1.42 26.88 15.71
C GLU A 91 2.55 26.61 16.69
N MET A 92 2.92 25.34 16.83
CA MET A 92 4.04 24.93 17.69
C MET A 92 5.13 24.27 16.84
N LYS A 93 6.33 24.86 16.88
CA LYS A 93 7.53 24.31 16.23
C LYS A 93 8.35 23.53 17.25
N PHE A 94 8.75 22.33 16.88
CA PHE A 94 9.60 21.50 17.73
C PHE A 94 10.62 20.71 16.90
N GLU A 95 11.69 20.31 17.59
CA GLU A 95 12.75 19.50 17.01
C GLU A 95 12.86 18.20 17.80
N THR A 96 13.00 17.08 17.11
CA THR A 96 13.12 15.76 17.75
C THR A 96 14.30 15.02 17.16
N LYS A 97 15.13 14.42 18.02
CA LYS A 97 16.25 13.58 17.60
C LYS A 97 15.81 12.12 17.49
N ALA A 98 16.27 11.45 16.45
CA ALA A 98 15.98 10.04 16.20
C ALA A 98 17.20 9.36 15.60
N LYS A 99 17.43 8.09 15.97
CA LYS A 99 18.52 7.27 15.41
C LYS A 99 18.21 6.78 13.99
N THR A 100 16.92 6.58 13.71
CA THR A 100 16.40 6.07 12.44
C THR A 100 15.10 6.79 12.13
N ILE A 101 14.94 7.20 10.88
CA ILE A 101 13.73 7.85 10.38
C ILE A 101 13.17 6.98 9.26
N LEU A 102 11.88 6.64 9.36
CA LEU A 102 11.13 5.91 8.34
C LEU A 102 10.04 6.84 7.82
N GLY A 103 9.93 6.98 6.50
CA GLY A 103 8.90 7.78 5.86
C GLY A 103 8.69 7.33 4.42
N ASP A 104 7.52 7.65 3.87
CA ASP A 104 7.19 7.33 2.48
C ASP A 104 7.89 8.31 1.51
N PRO A 105 7.91 8.02 0.19
CA PRO A 105 8.57 8.84 -0.82
C PRO A 105 8.22 10.34 -0.81
N SER A 106 7.03 10.72 -0.34
CA SER A 106 6.62 12.14 -0.29
C SER A 106 7.47 12.98 0.66
N TYR A 107 8.02 12.39 1.72
CA TYR A 107 8.92 13.06 2.67
C TYR A 107 10.38 13.14 2.18
N PHE A 108 10.74 12.40 1.12
CA PHE A 108 12.10 12.32 0.61
C PHE A 108 12.18 12.54 -0.91
N PRO A 109 11.66 13.65 -1.46
CA PRO A 109 11.57 13.86 -2.90
C PRO A 109 12.94 13.78 -3.60
N ASN A 110 14.02 14.19 -2.93
CA ASN A 110 15.39 14.18 -3.48
C ASN A 110 16.08 12.81 -3.41
N LYS A 111 15.46 11.79 -2.79
CA LYS A 111 16.02 10.44 -2.63
C LYS A 111 15.22 9.36 -3.37
N VAL A 112 14.24 9.78 -4.18
CA VAL A 112 13.34 8.87 -4.90
C VAL A 112 13.31 9.21 -6.39
N LYS A 113 12.94 8.22 -7.21
CA LYS A 113 12.73 8.39 -8.65
C LYS A 113 11.37 7.83 -9.04
N VAL A 114 10.70 8.50 -9.97
CA VAL A 114 9.43 8.01 -10.54
C VAL A 114 9.73 6.81 -11.44
N VAL A 115 9.10 5.67 -11.15
CA VAL A 115 9.26 4.42 -11.93
C VAL A 115 8.09 4.13 -12.85
N GLY A 116 6.98 4.88 -12.71
CA GLY A 116 5.77 4.69 -13.49
C GLY A 116 4.62 5.53 -12.95
N GLN A 117 3.50 5.50 -13.66
CA GLN A 117 2.27 6.19 -13.28
C GLN A 117 1.09 5.21 -13.27
N VAL A 118 0.17 5.39 -12.34
CA VAL A 118 -1.01 4.53 -12.18
C VAL A 118 -2.27 5.39 -12.25
N LEU A 119 -3.16 5.05 -13.18
CA LEU A 119 -4.49 5.65 -13.26
C LEU A 119 -5.43 4.91 -12.30
N ARG A 120 -6.16 5.66 -11.48
CA ARG A 120 -7.19 5.13 -10.58
C ARG A 120 -8.48 5.89 -10.83
N ALA A 121 -9.56 5.15 -11.06
CA ALA A 121 -10.91 5.70 -11.22
C ALA A 121 -11.83 5.07 -10.17
N ILE A 122 -12.55 5.92 -9.43
CA ILE A 122 -13.55 5.50 -8.45
C ILE A 122 -14.93 5.81 -9.03
N CYS A 123 -15.74 4.76 -9.23
CA CYS A 123 -17.05 4.87 -9.84
C CYS A 123 -18.12 4.45 -8.83
N ILE A 124 -19.14 5.29 -8.65
CA ILE A 124 -20.31 4.99 -7.80
C ILE A 124 -21.42 4.48 -8.71
N LEU A 125 -21.92 3.28 -8.42
CA LEU A 125 -22.96 2.63 -9.20
C LEU A 125 -24.27 2.59 -8.41
N LYS A 126 -25.40 2.64 -9.13
CA LYS A 126 -26.74 2.48 -8.55
C LYS A 126 -27.28 1.04 -8.65
N HIS A 127 -26.49 0.15 -9.26
CA HIS A 127 -26.84 -1.25 -9.50
C HIS A 127 -25.58 -2.14 -9.35
N PRO A 128 -25.74 -3.45 -9.10
CA PRO A 128 -24.63 -4.41 -9.14
C PRO A 128 -23.92 -4.44 -10.49
N LEU A 129 -22.70 -4.96 -10.52
CA LEU A 129 -21.95 -5.09 -11.76
C LEU A 129 -22.57 -6.20 -12.63
N SER A 130 -22.77 -5.93 -13.92
CA SER A 130 -23.27 -6.96 -14.84
C SER A 130 -22.26 -8.11 -14.98
N GLY A 131 -22.75 -9.35 -15.01
CA GLY A 131 -21.90 -10.54 -15.16
C GLY A 131 -21.24 -11.03 -13.85
N THR A 132 -21.60 -10.47 -12.70
CA THR A 132 -21.13 -10.94 -11.38
C THR A 132 -22.18 -11.71 -10.58
N ASN A 133 -23.29 -12.13 -11.19
CA ASN A 133 -24.42 -12.79 -10.52
C ASN A 133 -24.89 -12.04 -9.26
N ASP A 134 -25.03 -10.71 -9.37
CA ASP A 134 -25.42 -9.82 -8.27
C ASP A 134 -24.53 -9.92 -7.01
N ALA A 135 -23.26 -10.28 -7.19
CA ALA A 135 -22.31 -10.34 -6.07
C ALA A 135 -22.09 -8.96 -5.42
N ASP A 136 -22.11 -8.93 -4.08
CA ASP A 136 -21.85 -7.73 -3.28
C ASP A 136 -20.41 -7.17 -3.44
N SER A 137 -19.46 -8.04 -3.78
CA SER A 137 -18.06 -7.67 -4.03
C SER A 137 -17.42 -8.64 -5.02
N ALA A 138 -16.57 -8.12 -5.89
CA ALA A 138 -15.85 -8.91 -6.88
C ALA A 138 -14.51 -8.26 -7.23
N GLN A 139 -13.57 -9.07 -7.71
CA GLN A 139 -12.36 -8.59 -8.37
C GLN A 139 -12.47 -8.93 -9.87
N LEU A 140 -12.36 -7.91 -10.71
CA LEU A 140 -12.27 -8.06 -12.15
C LEU A 140 -10.82 -7.90 -12.59
N ILE A 141 -10.28 -8.90 -13.27
CA ILE A 141 -8.95 -8.88 -13.86
C ILE A 141 -9.13 -8.85 -15.37
N ILE A 142 -8.58 -7.82 -16.02
CA ILE A 142 -8.54 -7.71 -17.48
C ILE A 142 -7.09 -7.94 -17.90
N PRO A 143 -6.73 -9.14 -18.41
CA PRO A 143 -5.37 -9.42 -18.84
C PRO A 143 -4.94 -8.45 -19.95
N GLN A 144 -3.68 -8.01 -19.90
CA GLN A 144 -3.13 -7.06 -20.88
C GLN A 144 -3.29 -7.52 -22.33
N SER A 145 -3.19 -8.83 -22.56
CA SER A 145 -3.35 -9.48 -23.86
C SER A 145 -4.75 -9.34 -24.46
N GLN A 146 -5.80 -9.21 -23.63
CA GLN A 146 -7.19 -9.06 -24.09
C GLN A 146 -7.49 -7.66 -24.63
N VAL A 147 -6.71 -6.66 -24.21
CA VAL A 147 -6.91 -5.25 -24.59
C VAL A 147 -5.75 -4.70 -25.43
N GLY A 148 -4.82 -5.56 -25.85
CA GLY A 148 -3.64 -5.18 -26.62
C GLY A 148 -2.72 -4.19 -25.88
N ARG A 149 -2.81 -4.13 -24.55
CA ARG A 149 -1.96 -3.27 -23.74
C ARG A 149 -0.56 -3.87 -23.68
N LYS A 150 0.45 -3.06 -23.98
CA LYS A 150 1.86 -3.39 -23.81
C LYS A 150 2.39 -2.51 -22.67
N ASN A 151 2.78 -3.14 -21.56
CA ASN A 151 3.52 -2.48 -20.49
C ASN A 151 5.02 -2.55 -20.78
#